data_AF-A0A511QNW4-F1
#
_entry.id   AF-A0A511QNW4-F1
#
_cell.length_a   1.000
_cell.length_b   1.000
_cell.length_c   1.000
_cell.angle_alpha   90.00
_cell.angle_beta   90.00
_cell.angle_gamma   90.00
#
_symmetry.space_group_name_H-M   'P 1'
#
loop_
_entity.id
_entity.type
_entity.pdbx_description
1 polymer ?
#
loop_
_entity_poly.entity_id
_entity_poly.type
_entity_poly.pdbx_seq_one_letter_code
_entity_poly.pdbx_strand_id
1 'polypeptide(L)'
;MKYLYKITFICLFLAFNSMASEVDELIPQAKVDHFIELAFSQKSSTYTEYAVLFNFCQQRAEHADCKKPFEEAESRYKVAEANHKVLLMVANTDMKSLEMPVAGEQELTSLLAEQDYVDEEVAHTSALVNALNLWLEDNQMPQTDKVYFLHSLMVKVDSAHQKQAQ
;
A
#
# COMPACT_ATOMS: atom_id res chain seq x y z
N MET A 1 -40.11 40.01 -16.31
CA MET A 1 -39.75 38.57 -16.21
C MET A 1 -38.25 38.36 -16.48
N LYS A 2 -37.37 38.63 -15.50
CA LYS A 2 -35.90 38.54 -15.69
C LYS A 2 -35.13 38.09 -14.43
N TYR A 3 -35.68 37.18 -13.61
CA TYR A 3 -35.00 36.71 -12.38
C TYR A 3 -35.23 35.22 -12.06
N LEU A 4 -35.25 34.34 -13.08
CA LEU A 4 -35.48 32.89 -12.86
C LEU A 4 -34.34 31.97 -13.31
N TYR A 5 -33.23 32.49 -13.82
CA TYR A 5 -32.14 31.66 -14.35
C TYR A 5 -30.87 31.55 -13.47
N LYS A 6 -30.86 32.19 -12.28
CA LYS A 6 -29.65 32.21 -11.42
C LYS A 6 -29.65 31.19 -10.27
N ILE A 7 -30.72 30.44 -10.06
CA ILE A 7 -30.82 29.51 -8.91
C ILE A 7 -30.42 28.07 -9.26
N THR A 8 -30.31 27.72 -10.55
CA THR A 8 -30.03 26.33 -10.94
C THR A 8 -28.54 25.96 -10.93
N PHE A 9 -27.62 26.92 -10.78
CA PHE A 9 -26.17 26.65 -10.86
C PHE A 9 -25.49 26.41 -9.49
N ILE A 10 -26.21 26.62 -8.38
CA ILE A 10 -25.63 26.51 -7.03
C ILE A 10 -25.70 25.07 -6.48
N CYS A 11 -26.66 24.25 -6.94
CA CYS A 11 -26.78 22.88 -6.46
C CYS A 11 -25.75 21.90 -7.06
N LEU A 12 -25.08 22.24 -8.15
CA LEU A 12 -24.09 21.32 -8.77
C LEU A 12 -22.72 21.34 -8.08
N PHE A 13 -22.40 22.38 -7.31
CA PHE A 13 -21.10 22.49 -6.62
C PHE A 13 -21.07 21.89 -5.21
N LEU A 14 -22.24 21.59 -4.61
CA LEU A 14 -22.31 21.01 -3.26
C LEU A 14 -22.18 19.48 -3.25
N ALA A 15 -22.40 18.79 -4.36
CA ALA A 15 -22.32 17.33 -4.41
C ALA A 15 -20.87 16.79 -4.49
N PHE A 16 -19.93 17.56 -5.04
CA PHE A 16 -18.55 17.09 -5.22
C PHE A 16 -17.68 17.15 -3.96
N ASN A 17 -18.02 17.99 -2.98
CA ASN A 17 -17.25 18.08 -1.73
C ASN A 17 -17.58 16.94 -0.75
N SER A 18 -18.70 16.23 -0.93
CA SER A 18 -19.14 15.22 0.03
C SER A 18 -18.33 13.91 -0.06
N MET A 19 -17.84 13.54 -1.25
CA MET A 19 -17.14 12.25 -1.43
C MET A 19 -15.67 12.27 -0.97
N ALA A 20 -14.98 13.41 -1.07
CA ALA A 20 -13.61 13.53 -0.57
C ALA A 20 -13.57 13.43 0.97
N SER A 21 -14.57 14.01 1.65
CA SER A 21 -14.70 13.96 3.12
C SER A 21 -14.91 12.54 3.65
N GLU A 22 -15.58 11.67 2.88
CA GLU A 22 -15.96 10.32 3.33
C GLU A 22 -14.78 9.34 3.26
N VAL A 23 -13.90 9.50 2.27
CA VAL A 23 -12.68 8.67 2.14
C VAL A 23 -11.62 9.06 3.16
N ASP A 24 -11.47 10.35 3.48
CA ASP A 24 -10.52 10.80 4.51
C ASP A 24 -10.90 10.28 5.91
N GLU A 25 -12.19 10.04 6.18
CA GLU A 25 -12.64 9.37 7.40
C GLU A 25 -12.27 7.88 7.41
N LEU A 26 -12.38 7.19 6.27
CA LEU A 26 -12.04 5.78 6.13
C LEU A 26 -10.52 5.51 6.15
N ILE A 27 -9.70 6.49 5.77
CA ILE A 27 -8.25 6.36 5.68
C ILE A 27 -7.57 7.44 6.54
N PRO A 28 -7.49 7.23 7.87
CA PRO A 28 -6.88 8.20 8.77
C PRO A 28 -5.42 8.45 8.42
N GLN A 29 -5.04 9.72 8.22
CA GLN A 29 -3.68 10.08 7.80
C GLN A 29 -2.60 9.55 8.74
N ALA A 30 -2.84 9.55 10.06
CA ALA A 30 -1.87 9.01 11.03
C ALA A 30 -1.57 7.51 10.82
N LYS A 31 -2.54 6.74 10.33
CA LYS A 31 -2.35 5.31 10.00
C LYS A 31 -1.58 5.16 8.69
N VAL A 32 -1.88 6.00 7.70
CA VAL A 32 -1.10 6.05 6.45
C VAL A 32 0.36 6.41 6.72
N ASP A 33 0.61 7.42 7.55
CA ASP A 33 1.97 7.86 7.91
C ASP A 33 2.75 6.74 8.60
N HIS A 34 2.11 5.98 9.48
CA HIS A 34 2.71 4.80 10.10
C HIS A 34 3.20 3.77 9.06
N PHE A 35 2.38 3.43 8.06
CA PHE A 35 2.80 2.50 7.00
C PHE A 35 3.86 3.10 6.07
N ILE A 36 3.87 4.42 5.86
CA ILE A 36 4.96 5.10 5.14
C ILE A 36 6.28 4.95 5.91
N GLU A 37 6.26 5.12 7.23
CA GLU A 37 7.43 4.93 8.08
C GLU A 37 7.93 3.48 8.07
N LEU A 38 7.03 2.50 8.13
CA LEU A 38 7.39 1.08 7.98
C LEU A 38 8.04 0.79 6.62
N ALA A 39 7.45 1.28 5.53
CA ALA A 39 8.01 1.12 4.19
C ALA A 39 9.38 1.79 4.05
N PHE A 40 9.56 2.96 4.68
CA PHE A 40 10.85 3.65 4.72
C PHE A 40 11.90 2.86 5.49
N SER A 41 11.54 2.34 6.67
CA SER A 41 12.41 1.51 7.50
C SER A 41 12.89 0.28 6.72
N GLN A 42 11.96 -0.42 6.05
CA GLN A 42 12.27 -1.56 5.20
C GLN A 42 13.23 -1.19 4.05
N LYS A 43 12.96 -0.08 3.35
CA LYS A 43 13.84 0.45 2.30
C LYS A 43 15.24 0.75 2.85
N SER A 44 15.33 1.37 4.02
CA SER A 44 16.61 1.73 4.64
C SER A 44 17.43 0.51 5.04
N SER A 45 16.78 -0.53 5.59
CA SER A 45 17.43 -1.78 5.96
C SER A 45 17.99 -2.51 4.73
N THR A 46 17.14 -2.73 3.73
CA THR A 46 17.54 -3.41 2.49
C THR A 46 18.59 -2.63 1.69
N TYR A 47 18.54 -1.29 1.71
CA TYR A 47 19.60 -0.47 1.14
C TYR A 47 20.95 -0.69 1.83
N THR A 48 20.95 -0.80 3.16
CA THR A 48 22.18 -1.01 3.92
C THR A 48 22.81 -2.36 3.60
N GLU A 49 22.02 -3.43 3.54
CA GLU A 49 22.48 -4.76 3.09
C GLU A 49 23.09 -4.70 1.68
N TYR A 50 22.37 -4.08 0.74
CA TYR A 50 22.83 -3.90 -0.63
C TYR A 50 24.13 -3.09 -0.70
N ALA A 51 24.21 -1.96 0.01
CA ALA A 51 25.36 -1.07 -0.02
C ALA A 51 26.63 -1.74 0.53
N VAL A 52 26.49 -2.60 1.56
CA VAL A 52 27.60 -3.40 2.09
C VAL A 52 28.14 -4.35 1.00
N LEU A 53 27.26 -5.11 0.34
CA LEU A 53 27.67 -6.03 -0.72
C LEU A 53 28.22 -5.29 -1.95
N PHE A 54 27.61 -4.16 -2.31
CA PHE A 54 28.08 -3.31 -3.41
C PHE A 54 29.53 -2.86 -3.19
N ASN A 55 29.84 -2.32 -2.02
CA ASN A 55 31.19 -1.87 -1.68
C ASN A 55 32.18 -3.04 -1.62
N PHE A 56 31.77 -4.18 -1.07
CA PHE A 56 32.58 -5.39 -1.01
C PHE A 56 32.93 -5.92 -2.41
N CYS A 57 31.94 -5.98 -3.29
CA CYS A 57 32.09 -6.55 -4.64
C CYS A 57 32.85 -5.67 -5.61
N GLN A 58 32.88 -4.35 -5.38
CA GLN A 58 33.82 -3.47 -6.09
C GLN A 58 35.29 -3.84 -5.83
N GLN A 59 35.60 -4.38 -4.65
CA GLN A 59 36.97 -4.75 -4.27
C GLN A 59 37.31 -6.21 -4.57
N ARG A 60 36.29 -7.09 -4.60
CA ARG A 60 36.46 -8.55 -4.70
C ARG A 60 35.43 -9.18 -5.64
N ALA A 61 35.44 -8.76 -6.91
CA ALA A 61 34.44 -9.15 -7.90
C ALA A 61 34.25 -10.68 -8.08
N GLU A 62 35.32 -11.47 -7.90
CA GLU A 62 35.28 -12.93 -8.05
C GLU A 62 34.78 -13.68 -6.80
N HIS A 63 34.48 -12.98 -5.70
CA HIS A 63 33.96 -13.61 -4.49
C HIS A 63 32.56 -14.20 -4.73
N ALA A 64 32.24 -15.32 -4.07
CA ALA A 64 30.96 -16.01 -4.25
C ALA A 64 29.73 -15.11 -3.97
N ASP A 65 29.87 -14.19 -3.00
CA ASP A 65 28.82 -13.24 -2.62
C ASP A 65 28.51 -12.19 -3.69
N CYS A 66 29.39 -12.02 -4.68
CA CYS A 66 29.26 -11.00 -5.73
C CYS A 66 28.46 -11.45 -6.95
N LYS A 67 27.83 -12.63 -6.84
CA LYS A 67 26.90 -13.16 -7.84
C LYS A 67 25.49 -13.10 -7.27
N LYS A 68 24.90 -14.26 -7.01
CA LYS A 68 23.53 -14.42 -6.56
C LYS A 68 23.22 -13.62 -5.27
N PRO A 69 24.05 -13.62 -4.21
CA PRO A 69 23.72 -12.86 -2.99
C PRO A 69 23.65 -11.34 -3.23
N PHE A 70 24.56 -10.78 -4.03
CA PHE A 70 24.52 -9.38 -4.43
C PHE A 70 23.27 -9.05 -5.27
N GLU A 71 22.96 -9.87 -6.28
CA GLU A 71 21.75 -9.69 -7.11
C GLU A 71 20.46 -9.76 -6.28
N GLU A 72 20.39 -10.68 -5.31
CA GLU A 72 19.26 -10.80 -4.40
C GLU A 72 19.13 -9.58 -3.48
N ALA A 73 20.24 -9.08 -2.94
CA ALA A 73 20.22 -7.87 -2.11
C ALA A 73 19.81 -6.62 -2.90
N GLU A 74 20.31 -6.48 -4.14
CA GLU A 74 19.91 -5.41 -5.04
C GLU A 74 18.41 -5.48 -5.37
N SER A 75 17.92 -6.68 -5.67
CA SER A 75 16.51 -6.92 -5.97
C SER A 75 15.62 -6.57 -4.77
N ARG A 76 15.96 -7.03 -3.57
CA ARG A 76 15.22 -6.69 -2.33
C ARG A 76 15.18 -5.19 -2.10
N TYR A 77 16.30 -4.50 -2.26
CA TYR A 77 16.35 -3.04 -2.13
C TYR A 77 15.43 -2.34 -3.14
N LYS A 78 15.51 -2.70 -4.43
CA LYS A 78 14.69 -2.09 -5.48
C LYS A 78 13.19 -2.30 -5.26
N VAL A 79 12.79 -3.49 -4.80
CA VAL A 79 11.40 -3.76 -4.44
C VAL A 79 10.94 -2.90 -3.26
N ALA A 80 11.73 -2.82 -2.19
CA ALA A 80 11.41 -1.98 -1.03
C ALA A 80 11.34 -0.48 -1.38
N GLU A 81 12.26 0.00 -2.23
CA GLU A 81 12.25 1.36 -2.75
C GLU A 81 11.00 1.66 -3.57
N ALA A 82 10.61 0.75 -4.46
CA ALA A 82 9.41 0.87 -5.28
C ALA A 82 8.14 0.91 -4.41
N ASN A 83 8.02 0.01 -3.44
CA ASN A 83 6.87 -0.03 -2.52
C ASN A 83 6.73 1.29 -1.75
N HIS A 84 7.81 1.77 -1.12
CA HIS A 84 7.80 3.05 -0.42
C HIS A 84 7.41 4.22 -1.35
N LYS A 85 7.96 4.25 -2.57
CA LYS A 85 7.67 5.32 -3.54
C LYS A 85 6.20 5.32 -3.98
N VAL A 86 5.65 4.15 -4.30
CA VAL A 86 4.24 4.03 -4.73
C VAL A 86 3.30 4.39 -3.59
N LEU A 87 3.57 3.92 -2.38
CA LEU A 87 2.79 4.29 -1.19
C LEU A 87 2.79 5.81 -0.98
N LEU A 88 3.96 6.44 -1.03
CA LEU A 88 4.08 7.90 -0.89
C LEU A 88 3.32 8.66 -1.99
N MET A 89 3.36 8.17 -3.23
CA MET A 89 2.66 8.79 -4.35
C MET A 89 1.13 8.71 -4.18
N VAL A 90 0.60 7.53 -3.83
CA VAL A 90 -0.84 7.33 -3.66
C VAL A 90 -1.36 8.08 -2.44
N ALA A 91 -0.61 8.06 -1.33
CA ALA A 91 -0.97 8.74 -0.09
C ALA A 91 -0.96 10.28 -0.19
N ASN A 92 -0.14 10.89 -1.06
CA ASN A 92 0.01 12.35 -1.13
C ASN A 92 -0.65 12.99 -2.35
N THR A 93 -1.51 12.25 -3.05
CA THR A 93 -2.22 12.76 -4.23
C THR A 93 -3.71 12.48 -4.10
N ASP A 94 -4.50 12.95 -5.06
CA ASP A 94 -5.93 12.64 -5.17
C ASP A 94 -6.21 11.14 -5.48
N MET A 95 -5.19 10.29 -5.45
CA MET A 95 -5.28 8.84 -5.67
C MET A 95 -5.67 8.05 -4.41
N LYS A 96 -5.82 8.69 -3.24
CA LYS A 96 -6.25 8.00 -2.00
C LYS A 96 -7.57 7.23 -2.16
N SER A 97 -8.50 7.81 -2.90
CA SER A 97 -9.82 7.24 -3.18
C SER A 97 -9.84 6.31 -4.40
N LEU A 98 -8.67 5.96 -4.97
CA LEU A 98 -8.60 5.07 -6.10
C LEU A 98 -9.02 3.66 -5.67
N GLU A 99 -10.13 3.18 -6.22
CA GLU A 99 -10.55 1.78 -6.07
C GLU A 99 -9.49 0.85 -6.68
N MET A 100 -9.24 -0.27 -6.02
CA MET A 100 -8.24 -1.22 -6.46
C MET A 100 -8.68 -1.87 -7.78
N PRO A 101 -7.80 -1.94 -8.79
CA PRO A 101 -8.11 -2.68 -10.02
C PRO A 101 -8.17 -4.18 -9.74
N VAL A 102 -9.04 -4.91 -10.47
CA VAL A 102 -9.20 -6.38 -10.37
C VAL A 102 -7.87 -7.12 -10.50
N ALA A 103 -6.94 -6.61 -11.32
CA ALA A 103 -5.61 -7.19 -11.48
C ALA A 103 -4.78 -7.23 -10.18
N GLY A 104 -5.09 -6.38 -9.20
CA GLY A 104 -4.45 -6.35 -7.88
C GLY A 104 -5.16 -7.18 -6.81
N GLU A 105 -6.37 -7.70 -7.08
CA GLU A 105 -7.14 -8.49 -6.10
C GLU A 105 -6.45 -9.80 -5.73
N GLN A 106 -5.81 -10.45 -6.70
CA GLN A 106 -5.08 -11.69 -6.46
C GLN A 106 -3.90 -11.46 -5.51
N GLU A 107 -3.10 -10.42 -5.75
CA GLU A 107 -1.96 -10.09 -4.88
C GLU A 107 -2.44 -9.76 -3.45
N LEU A 108 -3.50 -8.95 -3.31
CA LEU A 108 -4.05 -8.63 -2.00
C LEU A 108 -4.58 -9.88 -1.28
N THR A 109 -5.25 -10.78 -2.01
CA THR A 109 -5.77 -12.03 -1.46
C THR A 109 -4.63 -12.87 -0.90
N SER A 110 -3.57 -13.10 -1.68
CA SER A 110 -2.42 -13.89 -1.22
C SER A 110 -1.73 -13.22 -0.02
N LEU A 111 -1.59 -11.89 0.00
CA LEU A 111 -1.00 -11.18 1.14
C LEU A 111 -1.84 -11.28 2.42
N LEU A 112 -3.17 -11.27 2.31
CA LEU A 112 -4.08 -11.46 3.45
C LEU A 112 -4.09 -12.92 3.91
N ALA A 113 -3.97 -13.88 2.99
CA ALA A 113 -3.88 -15.30 3.30
C ALA A 113 -2.56 -15.65 4.01
N GLU A 114 -1.44 -15.06 3.58
CA GLU A 114 -0.14 -15.18 4.27
C GLU A 114 -0.16 -14.67 5.72
N GLN A 115 -1.13 -13.82 6.06
CA GLN A 115 -1.35 -13.25 7.38
C GLN A 115 -2.58 -13.86 8.08
N ASP A 116 -3.08 -15.00 7.60
CA ASP A 116 -4.20 -15.77 8.18
C ASP A 116 -5.56 -15.05 8.21
N TYR A 117 -5.77 -14.00 7.42
CA TYR A 117 -7.07 -13.29 7.34
C TYR A 117 -8.07 -13.94 6.38
N VAL A 118 -7.60 -14.79 5.45
CA VAL A 118 -8.46 -15.48 4.48
C VAL A 118 -7.85 -16.79 4.03
N ASP A 119 -8.69 -17.78 3.71
CA ASP A 119 -8.26 -18.98 3.01
C ASP A 119 -8.19 -18.70 1.50
N GLU A 120 -7.02 -18.93 0.90
CA GLU A 120 -6.75 -18.66 -0.51
C GLU A 120 -7.68 -19.46 -1.44
N GLU A 121 -8.16 -20.64 -1.00
CA GLU A 121 -9.09 -21.48 -1.79
C GLU A 121 -10.53 -20.93 -1.84
N VAL A 122 -10.88 -19.97 -0.97
CA VAL A 122 -12.26 -19.48 -0.77
C VAL A 122 -12.45 -18.03 -1.26
N ALA A 123 -11.39 -17.42 -1.79
CA ALA A 123 -11.36 -15.99 -2.08
C ALA A 123 -12.17 -15.59 -3.33
N HIS A 124 -13.44 -15.23 -3.12
CA HIS A 124 -14.23 -14.41 -4.04
C HIS A 124 -14.27 -12.95 -3.54
N THR A 125 -14.70 -11.99 -4.38
CA THR A 125 -14.65 -10.54 -4.07
C THR A 125 -15.28 -10.17 -2.71
N SER A 126 -16.36 -10.84 -2.30
CA SER A 126 -16.97 -10.62 -0.97
C SER A 126 -16.10 -11.11 0.19
N ALA A 127 -15.40 -12.23 0.01
CA ALA A 127 -14.45 -12.75 0.99
C ALA A 127 -13.24 -11.81 1.14
N LEU A 128 -12.80 -11.20 0.03
CA LEU A 128 -11.70 -10.23 0.04
C LEU A 128 -12.00 -8.98 0.86
N VAL A 129 -13.18 -8.36 0.66
CA VAL A 129 -13.59 -7.18 1.45
C VAL A 129 -13.71 -7.54 2.94
N ASN A 130 -14.24 -8.71 3.27
CA ASN A 130 -14.33 -9.16 4.66
C ASN A 130 -12.94 -9.36 5.29
N ALA A 131 -12.03 -10.04 4.59
CA ALA A 131 -10.66 -10.26 5.06
C ALA A 131 -9.90 -8.94 5.24
N LEU A 132 -10.06 -8.01 4.29
CA LEU A 132 -9.50 -6.67 4.42
C LEU A 132 -10.06 -5.94 5.64
N ASN A 133 -11.37 -6.02 5.90
CA ASN A 133 -11.98 -5.37 7.06
C ASN A 133 -11.49 -5.92 8.40
N LEU A 134 -11.16 -7.21 8.48
CA LEU A 134 -10.51 -7.78 9.65
C LEU A 134 -9.10 -7.19 9.84
N TRP A 135 -8.31 -7.13 8.76
CA TRP A 135 -6.98 -6.50 8.81
C TRP A 135 -7.05 -5.01 9.19
N LEU A 136 -8.05 -4.28 8.66
CA LEU A 136 -8.28 -2.87 9.01
C LEU A 136 -8.61 -2.71 10.49
N GLU A 137 -9.47 -3.58 11.03
CA GLU A 137 -9.84 -3.56 12.45
C GLU A 137 -8.62 -3.79 13.37
N ASP A 138 -7.80 -4.81 13.07
CA ASP A 138 -6.57 -5.09 13.83
C ASP A 138 -5.56 -3.94 13.76
N ASN A 139 -5.58 -3.18 12.67
CA ASN A 139 -4.78 -1.98 12.49
C ASN A 139 -5.46 -0.68 12.97
N GLN A 140 -6.61 -0.80 13.63
CA GLN A 140 -7.42 0.31 14.18
C GLN A 140 -7.81 1.33 13.10
N MET A 141 -8.23 0.84 11.95
CA MET A 141 -8.78 1.59 10.83
C MET A 141 -10.27 1.30 10.66
N PRO A 142 -11.06 2.25 10.15
CA PRO A 142 -12.47 2.02 9.85
C PRO A 142 -12.66 0.93 8.80
N GLN A 143 -13.73 0.17 8.93
CA GLN A 143 -14.17 -0.77 7.90
C GLN A 143 -14.67 -0.03 6.65
N THR A 144 -14.59 -0.71 5.52
CA THR A 144 -14.95 -0.19 4.20
C THR A 144 -15.83 -1.18 3.44
N ASP A 145 -16.65 -0.67 2.52
CA ASP A 145 -17.41 -1.48 1.56
C ASP A 145 -16.63 -1.74 0.27
N LYS A 146 -15.50 -1.03 0.08
CA LYS A 146 -14.64 -1.08 -1.11
C LYS A 146 -13.18 -1.32 -0.76
N VAL A 147 -12.47 -1.98 -1.66
CA VAL A 147 -11.02 -2.10 -1.57
C VAL A 147 -10.38 -0.91 -2.29
N TYR A 148 -9.75 -0.02 -1.54
CA TYR A 148 -8.94 1.05 -2.10
C TYR A 148 -7.52 0.56 -2.39
N PHE A 149 -6.90 1.08 -3.44
CA PHE A 149 -5.52 0.75 -3.79
C PHE A 149 -4.54 1.09 -2.66
N LEU A 150 -4.83 2.15 -1.89
CA LEU A 150 -4.02 2.49 -0.71
C LEU A 150 -4.09 1.40 0.37
N HIS A 151 -5.24 0.74 0.57
CA HIS A 151 -5.36 -0.38 1.50
C HIS A 151 -4.43 -1.53 1.10
N SER A 152 -4.41 -1.90 -0.18
CA SER A 152 -3.55 -3.00 -0.63
C SER A 152 -2.06 -2.68 -0.49
N LEU A 153 -1.67 -1.43 -0.72
CA LEU A 153 -0.29 -0.99 -0.48
C LEU A 153 0.10 -1.07 1.00
N MET A 154 -0.79 -0.72 1.92
CA MET A 154 -0.51 -0.83 3.36
C MET A 154 -0.42 -2.29 3.81
N VAL A 155 -1.33 -3.15 3.39
CA VAL A 155 -1.27 -4.61 3.65
C VAL A 155 0.05 -5.21 3.12
N LYS A 156 0.49 -4.79 1.93
CA LYS A 156 1.76 -5.24 1.34
C LYS A 156 2.97 -4.83 2.18
N VAL A 157 2.98 -3.60 2.69
CA VAL A 157 4.06 -3.12 3.57
C VAL A 157 4.05 -3.87 4.90
N ASP A 158 2.88 -4.11 5.48
CA ASP A 158 2.74 -4.86 6.73
C ASP A 158 3.26 -6.30 6.59
N SER A 159 2.78 -7.05 5.59
CA SER A 159 3.26 -8.41 5.29
C SER A 159 4.78 -8.45 5.11
N ALA A 160 5.33 -7.49 4.37
CA ALA A 160 6.77 -7.43 4.13
C ALA A 160 7.56 -7.07 5.40
N HIS A 161 7.00 -6.29 6.32
CA HIS A 161 7.58 -5.97 7.62
C HIS A 161 7.57 -7.20 8.55
N GLN A 162 6.45 -7.91 8.64
CA GLN A 162 6.32 -9.11 9.47
C GLN A 162 7.32 -10.21 9.07
N LYS A 163 7.53 -10.40 7.76
CA LYS A 163 8.55 -11.34 7.23
C LYS A 163 9.99 -10.98 7.60
N GLN A 164 10.28 -9.72 7.92
CA GLN A 164 11.61 -9.29 8.38
C GLN A 164 11.81 -9.46 9.90
N ALA A 165 10.72 -9.59 10.66
CA ALA A 165 10.76 -9.75 12.12
C ALA A 165 10.88 -11.22 12.57
N GLN A 166 10.70 -12.17 11.65
CA GLN A 166 10.85 -13.61 11.85
C GLN A 166 12.28 -14.08 11.55
#